data_AF-A0A7W7T0M2-F1
#
_entry.id   AF-A0A7W7T0M2-F1
#
_cell.length_a   1.000
_cell.length_b   1.000
_cell.length_c   1.000
_cell.angle_alpha   90.00
_cell.angle_beta   90.00
_cell.angle_gamma   90.00
#
_symmetry.space_group_name_H-M   'P 1'
#
loop_
_entity.id
_entity.type
_entity.pdbx_description
1 polymer ?
#
loop_
_entity_poly.entity_id
_entity_poly.type
_entity_poly.pdbx_seq_one_letter_code
_entity_poly.pdbx_strand_id
1 'polypeptide(L)'
;MARLNTHVSVNGDWYGPDDDVPDEVADRITNPDVWSEPPSRRVQESEPDAEGEGEGPADMPVPPPRRGPGSGGPAWIEYARQVGVTGEFDSKDALIGELERRGLLPKEA
;
A
#
# COMPACT_ATOMS: atom_id res chain seq x y z
N MET A 1 -3.39 14.95 -15.31
CA MET A 1 -4.45 14.28 -16.09
C MET A 1 -3.85 12.97 -16.55
N ALA A 2 -4.55 11.86 -16.44
CA ALA A 2 -4.00 10.56 -16.85
C ALA A 2 -4.03 10.46 -18.38
N ARG A 3 -2.94 9.98 -19.01
CA ARG A 3 -2.88 9.75 -20.45
C ARG A 3 -2.40 8.34 -20.76
N LEU A 4 -3.11 7.69 -21.67
CA LEU A 4 -2.74 6.37 -22.16
C LEU A 4 -1.63 6.47 -23.22
N ASN A 5 -0.86 5.41 -23.38
CA ASN A 5 0.07 5.20 -24.48
C ASN A 5 -0.54 4.30 -25.56
N THR A 6 -1.54 3.49 -25.19
CA THR A 6 -2.20 2.54 -26.07
C THR A 6 -3.73 2.59 -25.89
N HIS A 7 -4.46 1.93 -26.78
CA HIS A 7 -5.92 1.83 -26.65
C HIS A 7 -6.27 0.77 -25.59
N VAL A 8 -7.15 1.14 -24.66
CA VAL A 8 -7.64 0.26 -23.60
C VAL A 8 -9.16 0.26 -23.60
N SER A 9 -9.77 -0.91 -23.43
CA SER A 9 -11.21 -1.02 -23.20
C SER A 9 -11.51 -1.26 -21.72
N VAL A 10 -12.41 -0.45 -21.17
CA VAL A 10 -12.86 -0.54 -19.77
C VAL A 10 -14.38 -0.51 -19.75
N ASN A 11 -15.02 -1.56 -19.21
CA ASN A 11 -16.49 -1.72 -19.20
C ASN A 11 -17.19 -1.63 -20.57
N GLY A 12 -16.48 -1.82 -21.68
CA GLY A 12 -17.03 -1.74 -23.03
C GLY A 12 -16.86 -0.37 -23.69
N ASP A 13 -16.42 0.64 -22.94
CA ASP A 13 -15.93 1.91 -23.49
C ASP A 13 -14.46 1.78 -23.88
N TRP A 14 -14.05 2.54 -24.90
CA TRP A 14 -12.69 2.56 -25.42
C TRP A 14 -12.03 3.91 -25.16
N TYR A 15 -10.80 3.86 -24.67
CA TYR A 15 -9.98 5.03 -24.37
C TYR A 15 -8.66 4.93 -25.11
N GLY A 16 -8.32 5.97 -25.87
CA GLY A 16 -7.08 6.09 -26.61
C GLY A 16 -6.05 7.00 -25.94
N PRO A 17 -4.86 7.15 -26.55
CA PRO A 17 -3.78 7.98 -26.04
C PRO A 17 -4.08 9.49 -26.06
N ASP A 18 -4.99 9.92 -26.93
CA ASP A 18 -5.46 11.30 -27.05
C ASP A 18 -6.74 11.58 -26.24
N ASP A 19 -7.32 10.55 -25.62
CA ASP A 19 -8.52 10.69 -24.79
C ASP A 19 -8.17 11.13 -23.36
N ASP A 20 -9.06 11.95 -22.79
CA ASP A 20 -9.01 12.27 -21.37
C ASP A 20 -9.63 11.12 -20.59
N VAL A 21 -8.81 10.42 -19.81
CA VAL A 21 -9.25 9.28 -19.01
C VAL A 21 -9.71 9.76 -17.64
N PRO A 22 -10.99 9.59 -17.27
CA PRO A 22 -11.47 9.97 -15.95
C PRO A 22 -10.85 9.08 -14.85
N ASP A 23 -10.69 9.64 -13.65
CA ASP A 23 -10.05 8.95 -12.51
C ASP A 23 -10.69 7.58 -12.20
N GLU A 24 -12.01 7.43 -12.32
CA GLU A 24 -12.71 6.16 -12.10
C GLU A 24 -12.30 5.06 -13.09
N VAL A 25 -11.98 5.43 -14.33
CA VAL A 25 -11.49 4.51 -15.36
C VAL A 25 -10.02 4.22 -15.12
N ALA A 26 -9.25 5.25 -14.75
CA ALA A 26 -7.82 5.10 -14.47
C ALA A 26 -7.53 4.19 -13.27
N ASP A 27 -8.34 4.21 -12.22
CA ASP A 27 -8.18 3.31 -11.08
C ASP A 27 -8.41 1.82 -11.45
N ARG A 28 -9.18 1.57 -12.52
CA ARG A 28 -9.46 0.21 -13.02
C ARG A 28 -8.37 -0.32 -13.95
N ILE A 29 -7.57 0.57 -14.53
CA ILE A 29 -6.46 0.21 -15.42
C ILE A 29 -5.21 -0.06 -14.57
N THR A 30 -5.01 -1.33 -14.24
CA THR A 30 -3.94 -1.78 -13.34
C THR A 30 -2.59 -2.02 -14.03
N ASN A 31 -2.57 -2.08 -15.36
CA ASN A 31 -1.34 -2.31 -16.13
C ASN A 31 -0.52 -1.01 -16.24
N PRO A 32 0.70 -0.92 -15.65
CA PRO A 32 1.50 0.30 -15.71
C PRO A 32 1.99 0.66 -17.12
N ASP A 33 2.20 -0.32 -18.00
CA ASP A 33 2.73 -0.10 -19.36
C ASP A 33 1.75 0.60 -20.31
N VAL A 34 0.47 0.67 -19.97
CA VAL A 34 -0.53 1.32 -20.82
C VAL A 34 -0.57 2.83 -20.62
N TRP A 35 0.15 3.36 -19.63
CA TRP A 35 0.18 4.78 -19.29
C TRP A 35 1.36 5.49 -19.97
N SER A 36 1.07 6.59 -20.69
CA SER A 36 2.11 7.53 -21.17
C SER A 36 2.43 8.55 -20.07
N GLU A 37 1.38 9.04 -19.41
CA GLU A 37 1.48 9.80 -18.17
C GLU A 37 0.49 9.15 -17.19
N PRO A 38 0.97 8.41 -16.17
CA PRO A 38 0.06 7.80 -15.21
C PRO A 38 -0.77 8.91 -14.54
N PRO A 39 -2.01 8.63 -14.11
CA PRO A 39 -2.72 9.55 -13.24
C PRO A 39 -1.74 9.96 -12.14
N SER A 40 -1.59 11.27 -11.93
CA SER A 40 -1.00 11.78 -10.71
C SER A 40 -1.96 11.34 -9.62
N ARG A 41 -1.85 10.08 -9.21
CA ARG A 41 -2.53 9.52 -8.07
C ARG A 41 -2.17 10.49 -6.99
N ARG A 42 -3.13 11.36 -6.65
CA ARG A 42 -3.16 11.93 -5.32
C ARG A 42 -3.09 10.65 -4.51
N VAL A 43 -1.92 10.41 -3.94
CA VAL A 43 -1.78 9.46 -2.87
C VAL A 43 -2.92 9.92 -1.99
N GLN A 44 -4.03 9.19 -1.99
CA GLN A 44 -4.76 9.06 -0.77
C GLN A 44 -3.66 8.51 0.14
N GLU A 45 -2.94 9.43 0.79
CA GLU A 45 -3.09 9.56 2.22
C GLU A 45 -4.55 9.19 2.49
N SER A 46 -4.77 7.87 2.57
CA SER A 46 -5.55 7.35 3.64
C SER A 46 -4.97 8.08 4.83
N GLU A 47 -5.61 9.19 5.19
CA GLU A 47 -5.58 9.67 6.56
C GLU A 47 -5.64 8.38 7.39
N PRO A 48 -4.61 8.10 8.21
CA PRO A 48 -4.75 7.02 9.15
C PRO A 48 -5.91 7.45 10.04
N ASP A 49 -7.08 6.88 9.79
CA ASP A 49 -8.15 6.80 10.76
C ASP A 49 -7.56 5.95 11.90
N ALA A 50 -6.88 6.69 12.77
CA ALA A 50 -6.17 6.21 13.93
C ALA A 50 -7.20 5.95 15.02
N GLU A 51 -8.09 5.00 14.78
CA GLU A 51 -8.90 4.38 15.82
C GLU A 51 -8.26 3.03 16.17
N GLY A 52 -7.20 3.13 16.97
CA GLY A 52 -6.43 2.01 17.47
C GLY A 52 -5.58 2.45 18.64
N GLU A 53 -6.24 2.88 19.71
CA GLU A 53 -5.66 3.07 21.05
C GLU A 53 -4.81 1.86 21.43
N GLY A 54 -3.50 2.08 21.41
CA GLY A 54 -2.49 1.23 22.00
C GLY A 54 -1.39 2.13 22.50
N GLU A 55 -1.50 2.53 23.77
CA GLU A 55 -0.48 3.27 24.52
C GLU A 55 0.81 2.41 24.62
N GLY A 56 1.57 2.38 23.53
CA GLY A 56 2.99 2.01 23.53
C GLY A 56 3.85 3.25 23.79
N PRO A 57 5.09 3.09 24.30
CA PRO A 57 5.98 4.22 24.59
C PRO A 57 6.10 5.13 23.36
N ALA A 58 5.95 6.45 23.58
CA ALA A 58 5.74 7.50 22.59
C ALA A 58 6.85 7.71 21.53
N ASP A 59 7.82 6.80 21.46
CA ASP A 59 8.98 6.82 20.55
C ASP A 59 8.96 5.67 19.52
N MET A 60 7.96 4.78 19.55
CA MET A 60 7.87 3.69 18.57
C MET A 60 7.09 4.10 17.32
N PRO A 61 7.55 3.68 16.12
CA PRO A 61 6.84 3.93 14.88
C PRO A 61 5.48 3.23 14.86
N VAL A 62 4.56 3.72 14.04
CA VAL A 62 3.24 3.10 13.86
C VAL A 62 3.40 1.85 12.98
N PRO A 63 2.85 0.69 13.38
CA PRO A 63 2.91 -0.51 12.56
C PRO A 63 2.05 -0.38 11.29
N PRO A 64 2.53 -0.89 10.14
CA PRO A 64 1.75 -0.88 8.91
C PRO A 64 0.51 -1.79 9.03
N PRO A 65 -0.52 -1.59 8.19
CA PRO A 65 -1.71 -2.42 8.23
C PRO A 65 -1.37 -3.89 7.93
N ARG A 66 -2.12 -4.82 8.55
CA ARG A 66 -1.93 -6.27 8.33
C ARG A 66 -2.47 -6.75 6.99
N ARG A 67 -3.53 -6.12 6.46
CA ARG A 67 -4.16 -6.44 5.17
C ARG A 67 -4.52 -5.16 4.41
N GLY A 68 -4.71 -5.27 3.10
CA GLY A 68 -5.09 -4.15 2.24
C GLY A 68 -3.91 -3.31 1.73
N PRO A 69 -4.20 -2.15 1.11
CA PRO A 69 -3.18 -1.23 0.62
C PRO A 69 -2.20 -0.83 1.74
N GLY A 70 -0.90 -0.78 1.45
CA GLY A 70 0.12 -0.48 2.45
C GLY A 70 0.54 -1.66 3.35
N SER A 71 -0.14 -2.81 3.27
CA SER A 71 0.22 -4.02 4.04
C SER A 71 1.28 -4.90 3.36
N GLY A 72 2.04 -4.36 2.41
CA GLY A 72 3.03 -5.12 1.66
C GLY A 72 4.25 -5.51 2.51
N GLY A 73 4.95 -6.57 2.12
CA GLY A 73 6.23 -6.97 2.73
C GLY A 73 7.22 -5.81 2.93
N PRO A 74 7.40 -4.89 1.97
CA PRO A 74 8.29 -3.74 2.13
C PRO A 74 7.95 -2.84 3.32
N ALA A 75 6.66 -2.53 3.55
CA ALA A 75 6.23 -1.68 4.66
C ALA A 75 6.54 -2.34 6.01
N TRP A 76 6.34 -3.66 6.10
CA TRP A 76 6.68 -4.43 7.30
C TRP A 76 8.19 -4.52 7.53
N ILE A 77 8.99 -4.67 6.47
CA ILE A 77 10.46 -4.67 6.56
C ILE A 77 10.97 -3.31 7.08
N GLU A 78 10.37 -2.22 6.62
CA GLU A 78 10.74 -0.88 7.06
C GLU A 78 10.38 -0.64 8.53
N TYR A 79 9.16 -1.00 8.95
CA TYR A 79 8.77 -0.98 10.35
C TYR A 79 9.72 -1.81 11.21
N ALA A 80 9.98 -3.05 10.80
CA ALA A 80 10.88 -3.97 11.50
C ALA A 80 12.27 -3.35 11.70
N ARG A 81 12.83 -2.72 10.66
CA ARG A 81 14.11 -1.99 10.77
C ARG A 81 14.06 -0.86 11.79
N GLN A 82 13.00 -0.07 11.82
CA GLN A 82 12.86 1.04 12.75
C GLN A 82 12.77 0.57 14.21
N VAL A 83 12.12 -0.57 14.46
CA VAL A 83 12.07 -1.20 15.79
C VAL A 83 13.26 -2.14 16.08
N GLY A 84 14.28 -2.15 15.23
CA GLY A 84 15.51 -2.92 15.42
C GLY A 84 15.37 -4.43 15.16
N VAL A 85 14.31 -4.85 14.49
CA VAL A 85 14.10 -6.22 14.02
C VAL A 85 14.62 -6.35 12.59
N THR A 86 15.77 -7.00 12.47
CA THR A 86 16.40 -7.31 11.17
C THR A 86 16.59 -8.80 11.04
N GLY A 87 16.28 -9.36 9.87
CA GLY A 87 16.44 -10.78 9.59
C GLY A 87 15.93 -11.11 8.19
N GLU A 88 16.26 -12.30 7.72
CA GLU A 88 15.61 -12.89 6.55
C GLU A 88 14.35 -13.60 7.02
N PHE A 89 13.21 -13.20 6.46
CA PHE A 89 11.91 -13.79 6.74
C PHE A 89 11.35 -14.34 5.44
N ASP A 90 10.86 -15.58 5.49
CA ASP A 90 10.27 -16.24 4.32
C ASP A 90 9.00 -15.53 3.81
N SER A 91 8.35 -14.75 4.67
CA SER A 91 7.09 -14.06 4.36
C SER A 91 6.84 -12.90 5.32
N LYS A 92 5.96 -11.99 4.91
CA LYS A 92 5.44 -10.92 5.78
C LYS A 92 4.83 -11.46 7.06
N ASP A 93 4.01 -12.51 6.97
CA ASP A 93 3.38 -13.14 8.14
C ASP A 93 4.41 -13.73 9.11
N ALA A 94 5.54 -14.26 8.61
CA ALA A 94 6.63 -14.72 9.44
C ALA A 94 7.31 -13.56 10.20
N LEU A 95 7.47 -12.41 9.55
CA LEU A 95 7.98 -11.19 10.16
C LEU A 95 7.00 -10.63 11.21
N ILE A 96 5.70 -10.56 10.91
CA ILE A 96 4.66 -10.12 11.86
C ILE A 96 4.66 -11.02 13.09
N GLY A 97 4.72 -12.34 12.92
CA GLY A 97 4.76 -13.29 14.03
C GLY A 97 6.00 -13.12 14.93
N GLU A 98 7.14 -12.75 14.37
CA GLU A 98 8.34 -12.42 15.16
C GLU A 98 8.17 -11.10 15.93
N LEU A 99 7.54 -10.10 15.33
CA LEU A 99 7.23 -8.82 16.00
C LEU A 99 6.24 -9.03 17.16
N GLU A 100 5.21 -9.83 16.98
CA GLU A 100 4.27 -10.23 18.05
C GLU A 100 4.97 -11.01 19.17
N ARG A 101 5.88 -11.94 18.81
CA ARG A 101 6.66 -12.71 19.78
C ARG A 101 7.52 -11.82 20.68
N ARG A 102 8.05 -10.72 20.12
CA ARG A 102 8.84 -9.72 20.85
C ARG A 102 7.99 -8.74 21.66
N GLY A 103 6.68 -8.77 21.54
CA GLY A 103 5.77 -7.82 22.18
C GLY A 103 5.80 -6.43 21.53
N LEU A 104 6.28 -6.34 20.28
CA LEU A 104 6.29 -5.10 19.48
C LEU A 104 4.98 -4.88 18.72
N LEU A 105 4.10 -5.88 18.72
CA LEU A 105 2.74 -5.82 18.20
C LEU A 105 1.79 -6.50 19.18
N PRO A 106 0.54 -6.02 19.29
CA PRO A 106 -0.49 -6.78 19.98
C PRO A 106 -0.70 -8.13 19.26
N LYS A 107 -0.85 -9.21 20.04
CA LYS A 107 -1.32 -10.48 19.49
C LYS A 107 -2.79 -10.34 19.13
N GLU A 108 -3.15 -10.75 17.92
CA GLU A 108 -4.57 -10.89 17.59
C GLU A 108 -5.21 -11.92 18.54
N ALA A 109 -6.37 -11.55 19.07
CA ALA A 109 -7.20 -12.39 19.94
C ALA A 109 -8.10 -13.31 19.13
#